data_AF-A0A953SJL3-F1
#
_entry.id   AF-A0A953SJL3-F1
#
_cell.length_a   1.000
_cell.length_b   1.000
_cell.length_c   1.000
_cell.angle_alpha   90.00
_cell.angle_beta   90.00
_cell.angle_gamma   90.00
#
_symmetry.space_group_name_H-M   'P 1'
#
loop_
_entity.id
_entity.type
_entity.pdbx_description
1 polymer ?
#
loop_
_entity_poly.entity_id
_entity_poly.type
_entity_poly.pdbx_seq_one_letter_code
_entity_poly.pdbx_strand_id
1 'polypeptide(L)'
;VSPDVKIGKGCKIQNNVSLYTGVVLEDYVFCGPSMVFTNITNPRCEIPRRDQYRPTTVKYGASLGANCTIVCGHDVGRFALVAAGAVVTKNVPDYALMAGVPARRKGWACRCGYVLPAPNGEGVIACTECDNTYRESGPDTLEPVREADPRP
;
A
#
# COMPACT_ATOMS: atom_id res chain seq x y z
N VAL A 1 -7.97 -17.71 2.72
CA VAL A 1 -7.75 -17.10 1.39
C VAL A 1 -8.86 -17.57 0.47
N SER A 2 -9.52 -16.66 -0.26
CA SER A 2 -10.60 -16.95 -1.20
C SER A 2 -10.05 -17.48 -2.55
N PRO A 3 -10.85 -18.15 -3.40
CA PRO A 3 -10.42 -18.53 -4.75
C PRO A 3 -10.00 -17.32 -5.60
N ASP A 4 -9.10 -17.58 -6.56
CA ASP A 4 -8.59 -16.62 -7.55
C ASP A 4 -7.82 -15.41 -6.97
N VAL A 5 -7.43 -15.48 -5.69
CA VAL A 5 -6.46 -14.54 -5.11
C VAL A 5 -5.07 -14.85 -5.66
N LYS A 6 -4.38 -13.82 -6.13
CA LYS A 6 -2.98 -13.92 -6.58
C LYS A 6 -2.05 -13.40 -5.48
N ILE A 7 -1.08 -14.22 -5.09
CA ILE A 7 -0.10 -13.87 -4.06
C ILE A 7 1.30 -14.04 -4.65
N GLY A 8 2.07 -12.96 -4.68
CA GLY A 8 3.45 -12.93 -5.11
C GLY A 8 4.41 -13.61 -4.13
N LYS A 9 5.69 -13.64 -4.51
CA LYS A 9 6.78 -14.24 -3.73
C LYS A 9 7.11 -13.37 -2.52
N GLY A 10 7.40 -14.01 -1.38
CA GLY A 10 7.94 -13.33 -0.20
C GLY A 10 6.94 -12.46 0.56
N CYS A 11 5.65 -12.55 0.23
CA CYS A 11 4.60 -11.87 0.98
C CYS A 11 4.52 -12.38 2.42
N LYS A 12 4.23 -11.47 3.35
CA LYS A 12 4.02 -11.77 4.76
C LYS A 12 2.61 -11.38 5.14
N ILE A 13 1.76 -12.37 5.39
CA ILE A 13 0.36 -12.16 5.77
C ILE A 13 0.23 -12.54 7.24
N GLN A 14 -0.02 -11.56 8.10
CA GLN A 14 -0.12 -11.75 9.55
C GLN A 14 -1.51 -12.27 9.95
N ASN A 15 -1.67 -12.53 11.25
CA ASN A 15 -2.91 -13.05 11.83
C ASN A 15 -4.14 -12.19 11.46
N ASN A 16 -5.29 -12.86 11.33
CA ASN A 16 -6.60 -12.24 11.11
C ASN A 16 -6.74 -11.44 9.80
N VAL A 17 -5.96 -11.76 8.77
CA VAL A 17 -6.09 -11.15 7.44
C VAL A 17 -6.87 -12.07 6.50
N SER A 18 -7.98 -11.55 5.95
CA SER A 18 -8.78 -12.25 4.93
C SER A 18 -8.53 -11.65 3.55
N LEU A 19 -8.07 -12.49 2.61
CA LEU A 19 -7.93 -12.14 1.20
C LEU A 19 -9.15 -12.64 0.42
N TYR A 20 -9.89 -11.71 -0.18
CA TYR A 20 -11.08 -11.97 -0.97
C TYR A 20 -10.77 -12.04 -2.47
N THR A 21 -11.61 -12.72 -3.25
CA THR A 21 -11.54 -12.71 -4.72
C THR A 21 -11.42 -11.27 -5.24
N GLY A 22 -10.48 -11.05 -6.16
CA GLY A 22 -10.13 -9.73 -6.70
C GLY A 22 -8.93 -9.07 -6.00
N VAL A 23 -8.46 -9.58 -4.86
CA VAL A 23 -7.22 -9.11 -4.24
C VAL A 23 -6.02 -9.74 -4.97
N VAL A 24 -5.08 -8.89 -5.35
CA VAL A 24 -3.79 -9.25 -5.94
C VAL A 24 -2.71 -8.66 -5.05
N LEU A 25 -1.83 -9.51 -4.52
CA LEU A 25 -0.61 -9.09 -3.85
C LEU A 25 0.57 -9.38 -4.79
N GLU A 26 1.31 -8.34 -5.17
CA GLU A 26 2.60 -8.50 -5.85
C GLU A 26 3.68 -8.98 -4.86
N ASP A 27 4.91 -9.17 -5.32
CA ASP A 27 5.99 -9.70 -4.50
C ASP A 27 6.31 -8.80 -3.30
N TYR A 28 6.70 -9.44 -2.19
CA TYR A 28 7.18 -8.82 -0.96
C TYR A 28 6.19 -7.86 -0.27
N VAL A 29 4.88 -8.05 -0.49
CA VAL A 29 3.85 -7.30 0.24
C VAL A 29 3.77 -7.75 1.69
N PHE A 30 3.70 -6.79 2.61
CA PHE A 30 3.46 -7.03 4.03
C PHE A 30 2.03 -6.65 4.42
N CYS A 31 1.23 -7.62 4.87
CA CYS A 31 -0.08 -7.40 5.47
C CYS A 31 0.02 -7.53 6.99
N GLY A 32 -0.05 -6.40 7.70
CA GLY A 32 -0.02 -6.33 9.16
C GLY A 32 -1.21 -7.02 9.82
N PRO A 33 -1.11 -7.32 11.13
CA PRO A 33 -2.12 -8.09 11.84
C PRO A 33 -3.47 -7.37 11.83
N SER A 34 -4.53 -8.14 11.60
CA SER A 34 -5.91 -7.66 11.55
C SER A 34 -6.17 -6.54 10.53
N MET A 35 -5.30 -6.37 9.52
CA MET A 35 -5.63 -5.48 8.40
C MET A 35 -6.75 -6.10 7.54
N VAL A 36 -7.61 -5.25 6.99
CA VAL A 36 -8.86 -5.65 6.33
C VAL A 36 -8.83 -5.25 4.87
N PHE A 37 -9.17 -6.20 3.99
CA PHE A 37 -9.61 -5.90 2.63
C PHE A 37 -11.14 -5.92 2.58
N THR A 38 -11.75 -5.06 1.78
CA THR A 38 -13.12 -5.28 1.29
C THR A 38 -13.07 -5.76 -0.16
N ASN A 39 -14.18 -6.23 -0.70
CA ASN A 39 -14.30 -6.64 -2.11
C ASN A 39 -15.60 -6.16 -2.79
N ILE A 40 -16.58 -5.69 -2.02
CA ILE A 40 -17.82 -5.08 -2.50
C ILE A 40 -17.98 -3.74 -1.76
N THR A 41 -18.38 -2.69 -2.48
CA THR A 41 -18.52 -1.34 -1.92
C THR A 41 -19.79 -1.15 -1.09
N ASN A 42 -20.86 -1.86 -1.42
CA ASN A 42 -22.18 -1.75 -0.79
C ASN A 42 -22.80 -3.13 -0.49
N PRO A 43 -22.17 -3.93 0.40
CA PRO A 43 -22.66 -5.26 0.73
C PRO A 43 -24.04 -5.20 1.41
N ARG A 44 -24.93 -6.12 1.03
CA ARG A 44 -26.22 -6.36 1.68
C ARG A 44 -26.44 -7.87 1.75
N CYS A 45 -26.73 -8.40 2.94
CA CYS A 45 -26.83 -9.86 3.16
C CYS A 45 -27.88 -10.51 2.25
N GLU A 46 -29.05 -9.89 2.15
CA GLU A 46 -30.18 -10.37 1.35
C GLU A 46 -29.95 -10.21 -0.17
N ILE A 47 -28.99 -9.37 -0.59
CA ILE A 47 -28.75 -9.06 -1.99
C ILE A 47 -27.33 -9.51 -2.36
N PRO A 48 -27.15 -10.76 -2.83
CA PRO A 48 -25.87 -11.24 -3.32
C PRO A 48 -25.37 -10.38 -4.50
N ARG A 49 -24.12 -9.91 -4.42
CA ARG A 49 -23.46 -9.11 -5.47
C ARG A 49 -22.15 -9.76 -5.94
N ARG A 50 -22.19 -11.08 -6.19
CA ARG A 50 -21.00 -11.88 -6.50
C ARG A 50 -20.32 -11.47 -7.82
N ASP A 51 -21.04 -10.78 -8.69
CA ASP A 51 -20.60 -10.23 -9.97
C ASP A 51 -19.96 -8.83 -9.85
N GLN A 52 -19.97 -8.22 -8.66
CA GLN A 52 -19.54 -6.82 -8.45
C GLN A 52 -18.25 -6.70 -7.64
N TYR A 53 -17.46 -7.78 -7.57
CA TYR A 53 -16.17 -7.74 -6.89
C TYR A 53 -15.25 -6.71 -7.54
N ARG A 54 -14.78 -5.75 -6.73
CA ARG A 54 -13.84 -4.73 -7.18
C ARG A 54 -12.42 -5.21 -6.93
N PRO A 55 -11.57 -5.28 -7.97
CA PRO A 55 -10.19 -5.70 -7.80
C PRO A 55 -9.41 -4.68 -6.99
N THR A 56 -8.40 -5.17 -6.27
CA THR A 56 -7.48 -4.35 -5.48
C THR A 56 -6.09 -4.95 -5.64
N THR A 57 -5.19 -4.19 -6.27
CA THR A 57 -3.79 -4.60 -6.43
C THR A 57 -2.94 -3.91 -5.39
N VAL A 58 -2.25 -4.70 -4.58
CA VAL A 58 -1.22 -4.22 -3.66
C VAL A 58 0.12 -4.50 -4.31
N LYS A 59 0.79 -3.44 -4.73
CA LYS A 59 2.01 -3.54 -5.54
C LYS A 59 3.24 -3.90 -4.72
N TYR A 60 4.31 -4.19 -5.44
CA TYR A 60 5.58 -4.69 -4.94
C TYR A 60 6.05 -3.93 -3.69
N GLY A 61 6.39 -4.68 -2.64
CA GLY A 61 7.00 -4.14 -1.42
C GLY A 61 6.12 -3.21 -0.58
N ALA A 62 4.84 -3.04 -0.92
CA ALA A 62 3.94 -2.23 -0.12
C ALA A 62 3.69 -2.86 1.25
N SER A 63 3.52 -2.01 2.27
CA SER A 63 3.31 -2.41 3.65
C SER A 63 2.00 -1.86 4.19
N LEU A 64 1.15 -2.75 4.67
CA LEU A 64 -0.17 -2.44 5.21
C LEU A 64 -0.14 -2.58 6.73
N GLY A 65 -0.27 -1.47 7.45
CA GLY A 65 -0.16 -1.42 8.89
C GLY A 65 -1.26 -2.20 9.62
N ALA A 66 -1.02 -2.51 10.89
CA ALA A 66 -1.98 -3.24 11.71
C ALA A 66 -3.35 -2.54 11.73
N ASN A 67 -4.42 -3.32 11.62
CA ASN A 67 -5.80 -2.82 11.69
C ASN A 67 -6.15 -1.73 10.63
N CYS A 68 -5.36 -1.55 9.57
CA CYS A 68 -5.76 -0.68 8.47
C CYS A 68 -6.85 -1.34 7.62
N THR A 69 -7.67 -0.56 6.93
CA THR A 69 -8.70 -1.05 6.01
C THR A 69 -8.44 -0.54 4.60
N ILE A 70 -8.41 -1.45 3.63
CA ILE A 70 -8.34 -1.14 2.20
C ILE A 70 -9.73 -1.33 1.60
N VAL A 71 -10.38 -0.22 1.26
CA VAL A 71 -11.66 -0.25 0.53
C VAL A 71 -11.38 -0.72 -0.90
N CYS A 72 -12.16 -1.69 -1.36
CA CYS A 72 -12.02 -2.31 -2.68
C CYS A 72 -12.09 -1.33 -3.85
N GLY A 73 -11.43 -1.69 -4.95
CA GLY A 73 -11.34 -0.85 -6.15
C GLY A 73 -10.27 0.23 -6.06
N HIS A 74 -9.37 0.13 -5.08
CA HIS A 74 -8.29 1.08 -4.86
C HIS A 74 -6.95 0.36 -4.75
N ASP A 75 -6.06 0.63 -5.69
CA ASP A 75 -4.73 0.02 -5.70
C ASP A 75 -3.81 0.69 -4.68
N VAL A 76 -2.86 -0.09 -4.16
CA VAL A 76 -1.81 0.38 -3.27
C VAL A 76 -0.47 0.36 -4.01
N GLY A 77 0.13 1.55 -4.15
CA GLY A 77 1.37 1.76 -4.88
C GLY A 77 2.58 1.01 -4.34
N ARG A 78 3.63 0.89 -5.17
CA ARG A 78 4.88 0.20 -4.84
C ARG A 78 5.53 0.85 -3.63
N PHE A 79 6.04 0.06 -2.69
CA PHE A 79 6.69 0.55 -1.47
C PHE A 79 5.86 1.57 -0.66
N ALA A 80 4.55 1.68 -0.91
CA ALA A 80 3.69 2.53 -0.11
C ALA A 80 3.57 1.96 1.31
N LEU A 81 3.46 2.87 2.28
CA LEU A 81 3.31 2.53 3.69
C LEU A 81 1.96 3.04 4.17
N VAL A 82 1.02 2.12 4.42
CA VAL A 82 -0.28 2.43 5.02
C VAL A 82 -0.14 2.31 6.54
N ALA A 83 -0.32 3.41 7.26
CA ALA A 83 -0.21 3.44 8.71
C ALA A 83 -1.28 2.55 9.39
N ALA A 84 -0.98 2.13 10.61
CA ALA A 84 -1.94 1.38 11.43
C ALA A 84 -3.26 2.16 11.61
N GLY A 85 -4.38 1.45 11.53
CA GLY A 85 -5.72 2.02 11.67
C GLY A 85 -6.18 2.93 10.52
N ALA A 86 -5.38 3.13 9.46
CA ALA A 86 -5.77 3.98 8.34
C ALA A 86 -6.88 3.32 7.49
N VAL A 87 -7.77 4.12 6.91
CA VAL A 87 -8.84 3.64 6.01
C VAL A 87 -8.63 4.21 4.61
N VAL A 88 -8.09 3.39 3.71
CA VAL A 88 -7.80 3.75 2.32
C VAL A 88 -9.08 3.72 1.50
N THR A 89 -9.48 4.87 0.97
CA THR A 89 -10.70 5.06 0.17
C THR A 89 -10.43 5.61 -1.24
N LYS A 90 -9.16 5.61 -1.67
CA LYS A 90 -8.67 6.06 -2.98
C LYS A 90 -7.37 5.32 -3.31
N ASN A 91 -6.97 5.31 -4.58
CA ASN A 91 -5.66 4.78 -4.99
C ASN A 91 -4.54 5.45 -4.18
N VAL A 92 -3.57 4.65 -3.76
CA VAL A 92 -2.38 5.10 -3.04
C VAL A 92 -1.22 5.20 -4.02
N PRO A 93 -0.54 6.36 -4.10
CA PRO A 93 0.64 6.51 -4.95
C PRO A 93 1.80 5.60 -4.52
N ASP A 94 2.71 5.31 -5.45
CA ASP A 94 3.96 4.64 -5.13
C ASP A 94 4.74 5.46 -4.08
N TYR A 95 5.39 4.80 -3.12
CA TYR A 95 6.14 5.38 -2.01
C TYR A 95 5.32 6.21 -1.01
N ALA A 96 3.99 6.34 -1.16
CA ALA A 96 3.20 7.20 -0.30
C ALA A 96 3.12 6.67 1.14
N LEU A 97 3.27 7.56 2.12
CA LEU A 97 2.89 7.31 3.51
C LEU A 97 1.44 7.76 3.71
N MET A 98 0.52 6.80 3.91
CA MET A 98 -0.91 7.06 4.07
C MET A 98 -1.34 6.88 5.52
N ALA A 99 -2.08 7.85 6.08
CA ALA A 99 -2.61 7.74 7.44
C ALA A 99 -3.98 8.42 7.61
N GLY A 100 -4.74 7.98 8.62
CA GLY A 100 -6.01 8.57 9.02
C GLY A 100 -7.27 7.90 8.46
N VAL A 101 -8.43 8.45 8.84
CA VAL A 101 -9.76 7.97 8.43
C VAL A 101 -10.61 9.16 7.98
N PRO A 102 -10.87 9.32 6.67
CA PRO A 102 -10.26 8.57 5.56
C PRO A 102 -8.77 8.87 5.40
N ALA A 103 -8.01 7.92 4.88
CA ALA A 103 -6.56 8.03 4.73
C ALA A 103 -6.19 9.17 3.76
N ARG A 104 -5.13 9.89 4.11
CA ARG A 104 -4.52 10.94 3.30
C ARG A 104 -3.01 10.76 3.30
N ARG A 105 -2.36 11.19 2.21
CA ARG A 105 -0.91 11.24 2.13
C ARG A 105 -0.39 12.19 3.22
N LYS A 106 0.46 11.68 4.11
CA LYS A 106 1.15 12.46 5.15
C LYS A 106 2.61 12.73 4.82
N GLY A 107 3.16 11.99 3.87
CA GLY A 107 4.52 12.14 3.40
C GLY A 107 4.87 11.01 2.45
N TRP A 108 6.15 10.69 2.39
CA TRP A 108 6.72 9.65 1.56
C TRP A 108 7.49 8.65 2.43
N ALA A 109 7.61 7.42 1.96
CA ALA A 109 8.39 6.36 2.54
C ALA A 109 9.44 5.90 1.52
N CYS A 110 10.66 5.73 1.99
CA CYS A 110 11.73 5.14 1.21
C CYS A 110 11.41 3.66 0.97
N ARG A 111 11.92 3.09 -0.12
CA ARG A 111 11.97 1.64 -0.36
C ARG A 111 12.50 0.83 0.85
N CYS A 112 13.40 1.38 1.66
CA CYS A 112 13.91 0.70 2.86
C CYS A 112 12.94 0.70 4.05
N GLY A 113 11.77 1.35 3.94
CA GLY A 113 10.72 1.38 4.95
C GLY A 113 10.73 2.62 5.85
N TYR A 114 11.78 3.45 5.79
CA TYR A 114 11.84 4.68 6.58
C TYR A 114 11.08 5.84 5.96
N VAL A 115 10.46 6.64 6.81
CA VAL A 115 9.76 7.86 6.39
C VAL A 115 10.79 8.87 5.87
N LEU A 116 10.54 9.38 4.68
CA LEU A 116 11.40 10.37 4.07
C LEU A 116 11.19 11.76 4.70
N PRO A 117 12.26 12.56 4.88
CA PRO A 117 12.14 13.94 5.33
C PRO A 117 11.49 14.83 4.26
N ALA A 118 11.27 16.10 4.59
CA ALA A 118 10.82 17.08 3.61
C ALA A 118 11.84 17.26 2.46
N PRO A 119 11.39 17.53 1.23
CA PRO A 119 12.28 17.85 0.11
C PRO A 119 13.14 19.08 0.41
N ASN A 120 14.34 19.09 -0.16
CA ASN A 120 15.18 20.28 -0.21
C ASN A 120 14.61 21.31 -1.20
N GLY A 121 15.26 22.47 -1.32
CA GLY A 121 14.84 23.55 -2.23
C GLY A 121 14.76 23.18 -3.72
N GLU A 122 15.28 22.01 -4.11
CA GLU A 122 15.27 21.49 -5.49
C GLU A 122 14.27 20.34 -5.70
N GLY A 123 13.44 20.04 -4.69
CA GLY A 123 12.47 18.94 -4.73
C GLY A 123 13.09 17.54 -4.56
N VAL A 124 14.35 17.47 -4.16
CA VAL A 124 15.09 16.21 -3.93
C VAL A 124 15.00 15.82 -2.46
N ILE A 125 14.78 14.52 -2.22
CA ILE A 125 14.62 13.94 -0.89
C ILE A 125 15.61 12.80 -0.73
N ALA A 126 16.58 12.96 0.18
CA ALA A 126 17.51 11.90 0.56
C ALA A 126 16.95 11.13 1.77
N CYS A 127 17.02 9.80 1.74
CA CYS A 127 16.70 9.00 2.91
C CYS A 127 17.78 9.18 3.99
N THR A 128 17.37 9.22 5.26
CA THR A 128 18.31 9.40 6.39
C THR A 128 19.00 8.10 6.81
N GLU A 129 18.52 6.96 6.32
CA GLU A 129 18.93 5.62 6.80
C GLU A 129 19.56 4.76 5.72
N CYS A 130 19.51 5.19 4.46
CA CYS A 130 20.15 4.52 3.35
C CYS A 130 20.48 5.53 2.24
N ASP A 131 21.24 5.10 1.24
CA ASP A 131 21.69 6.01 0.17
C ASP A 131 20.65 6.29 -0.93
N ASN A 132 19.38 5.95 -0.70
CA ASN A 132 18.32 6.17 -1.68
C ASN A 132 17.94 7.65 -1.71
N THR A 133 17.78 8.17 -2.93
CA THR A 133 17.41 9.55 -3.20
C THR A 133 16.24 9.58 -4.18
N TYR A 134 15.30 10.48 -3.92
CA TYR A 134 14.05 10.61 -4.66
C TYR A 134 13.82 12.05 -5.09
N ARG A 135 12.92 12.27 -6.04
CA ARG A 135 12.46 13.58 -6.49
C ARG A 135 10.94 13.61 -6.50
N GLU A 136 10.36 14.63 -5.88
CA GLU A 136 8.91 14.88 -5.98
C GLU A 136 8.65 15.66 -7.27
N SER A 137 8.09 14.99 -8.28
CA SER A 137 7.83 15.56 -9.62
C SER A 137 6.39 16.09 -9.77
N GLY A 138 5.52 15.84 -8.79
CA GLY A 138 4.15 16.32 -8.76
C GLY A 138 3.45 16.04 -7.42
N PRO A 139 2.17 16.47 -7.27
CA PRO A 139 1.44 16.37 -6.00
C PRO A 139 1.33 14.97 -5.41
N ASP A 140 1.36 13.94 -6.25
CA ASP A 140 1.23 12.53 -5.88
C ASP A 140 2.27 11.65 -6.62
N THR A 141 3.40 12.23 -7.00
CA THR A 141 4.44 11.53 -7.77
C THR A 141 5.80 11.68 -7.12
N LEU A 142 6.36 10.56 -6.69
CA LEU A 142 7.73 10.45 -6.20
C LEU A 142 8.52 9.49 -7.10
N GLU A 143 9.64 9.95 -7.63
CA GLU A 143 10.49 9.18 -8.53
C GLU A 143 11.85 8.91 -7.90
N PRO A 144 12.36 7.65 -7.96
CA PRO A 144 13.71 7.36 -7.50
C PRO A 144 14.74 8.01 -8.45
N VAL A 145 15.63 8.82 -7.88
CA VAL A 145 16.81 9.38 -8.57
C VAL A 145 17.99 8.42 -8.46
N ARG A 146 18.16 7.84 -7.27
CA ARG A 146 19.12 6.78 -6.96
C ARG A 146 18.42 5.81 -6.04
N GLU A 147 18.25 4.57 -6.47
CA GLU A 147 17.65 3.53 -5.65
C GLU A 147 18.52 2.27 -5.72
N ALA A 148 19.16 1.94 -4.61
CA ALA A 148 19.86 0.69 -4.45
C ALA A 148 18.87 -0.41 -4.06
N ASP A 149 19.04 -1.61 -4.62
CA ASP A 149 18.32 -2.78 -4.18
C ASP A 149 18.96 -3.33 -2.91
N PRO A 150 18.29 -3.31 -1.74
CA PRO A 150 18.87 -3.80 -0.49
C PRO A 150 18.88 -5.33 -0.40
N ARG A 151 18.39 -6.05 -1.42
CA ARG A 151 18.46 -7.52 -1.44
C ARG A 151 19.93 -7.94 -1.65
N PRO A 152 20.46 -8.85 -0.82
CA PRO A 152 21.81 -9.37 -0.95
C PRO A 152 22.03 -10.12 -2.27
#